data_AF-A0AAD5U2X9-F1
#
_entry.id   AF-A0AAD5U2X9-F1
#
_cell.length_a   1.000
_cell.length_b   1.000
_cell.length_c   1.000
_cell.angle_alpha   90.00
_cell.angle_beta   90.00
_cell.angle_gamma   90.00
#
_symmetry.space_group_name_H-M   'P 1'
#
loop_
_entity.id
_entity.type
_entity.pdbx_description
1 polymer ?
#
loop_
_entity_poly.entity_id
_entity_poly.type
_entity_poly.pdbx_seq_one_letter_code
_entity_poly.pdbx_strand_id
1 'polypeptide(L)'
;MIDDMEVDTPAPSKSENTESSKNSASNPSNSNFPQLDLVFIIDCTGSMQSYINKAKQSIRDVVAKIIQTQKKSLSLQLGLVAYRDHPPQDMSFVTKNFNFTDSVEIFENYLKTLSANGGGDGPEAVTPALYDSLNLDWRTNATKIVIIIADAPPHGLGDAGDGFPNGDPSGHDPISLAHQMASKGIVIYSVSCEPAISRYKFAVDFFKSISKITGGIFVPLTSADSLPDVIVGGANEMMDLEKMFTEIKLETKEFLKDKDKNEAEFTNKLLEKFSGRKAFSLTVQDIYKKSENSIKNVELMSNSKSIPNVSSLNIVSDRLRKESTSSSPIVVDLSKPSFTKEVRKNTSPYKSHTKKNTEFKIEVINNFPQVSIRREDITVDQVERLVAWSKTRLDCLKINDDEQDDNKIKKFNKDEQKEGGIK
;
A
#
# COMPACT_ATOMS: atom_id res chain seq x y z
N MET A 1 23.19 -54.62 69.13
CA MET A 1 23.51 -55.72 68.19
C MET A 1 22.88 -55.35 66.86
N ILE A 2 23.74 -55.07 65.86
CA ILE A 2 23.52 -55.06 64.40
C ILE A 2 22.60 -53.92 63.91
N ASP A 3 23.13 -52.77 63.46
CA ASP A 3 23.84 -52.43 62.18
C ASP A 3 22.91 -52.08 61.00
N ASP A 4 23.27 -50.94 60.38
CA ASP A 4 23.13 -50.51 58.98
C ASP A 4 21.77 -50.08 58.40
N MET A 5 21.59 -48.77 58.20
CA MET A 5 21.83 -48.09 56.89
C MET A 5 21.40 -46.62 56.96
N GLU A 6 22.37 -45.70 56.89
CA GLU A 6 22.20 -44.28 56.55
C GLU A 6 22.14 -44.11 55.02
N VAL A 7 21.16 -43.36 54.49
CA VAL A 7 21.35 -42.40 53.39
C VAL A 7 20.35 -41.24 53.53
N ASP A 8 20.86 -40.17 54.13
CA ASP A 8 20.78 -38.74 53.79
C ASP A 8 19.53 -38.13 53.09
N THR A 9 18.81 -37.25 53.81
CA THR A 9 18.11 -36.09 53.23
C THR A 9 18.20 -34.91 54.21
N PRO A 10 18.67 -33.71 53.78
CA PRO A 10 18.80 -32.57 54.67
C PRO A 10 17.53 -31.71 54.74
N ALA A 11 17.42 -31.03 55.89
CA ALA A 11 16.31 -30.25 56.42
C ALA A 11 16.02 -28.91 55.67
N PRO A 12 14.90 -28.22 55.99
CA PRO A 12 14.22 -27.26 55.12
C PRO A 12 14.61 -25.80 55.37
N SER A 13 14.32 -24.91 54.42
CA SER A 13 14.26 -23.47 54.69
C SER A 13 13.14 -22.76 53.92
N LYS A 14 12.44 -21.89 54.66
CA LYS A 14 11.36 -21.01 54.24
C LYS A 14 11.94 -19.72 53.62
N SER A 15 11.22 -19.25 52.60
CA SER A 15 10.97 -17.87 52.16
C SER A 15 11.82 -16.72 52.72
N GLU A 16 12.37 -15.88 51.82
CA GLU A 16 12.23 -14.42 51.91
C GLU A 16 12.47 -13.73 50.55
N ASN A 17 11.79 -12.60 50.38
CA ASN A 17 11.68 -11.74 49.20
C ASN A 17 13.00 -11.14 48.70
N THR A 18 13.10 -10.90 47.40
CA THR A 18 13.71 -9.66 46.87
C THR A 18 13.13 -9.30 45.50
N GLU A 19 12.61 -8.07 45.41
CA GLU A 19 12.38 -7.33 44.17
C GLU A 19 13.67 -7.24 43.34
N SER A 20 13.55 -7.44 42.03
CA SER A 20 14.54 -6.96 41.06
C SER A 20 13.82 -6.62 39.76
N SER A 21 13.60 -5.33 39.57
CA SER A 21 13.19 -4.74 38.31
C SER A 21 14.42 -4.46 37.42
N LYS A 22 14.19 -4.50 36.10
CA LYS A 22 14.99 -3.89 35.02
C LYS A 22 16.35 -4.51 34.72
N ASN A 23 16.42 -5.21 33.59
CA ASN A 23 17.31 -4.90 32.46
C ASN A 23 17.19 -5.97 31.36
N SER A 24 16.27 -5.79 30.42
CA SER A 24 16.42 -6.36 29.08
C SER A 24 16.61 -5.18 28.13
N ALA A 25 17.81 -4.59 28.19
CA ALA A 25 18.29 -3.72 27.13
C ALA A 25 18.25 -4.54 25.83
N SER A 26 17.41 -4.10 24.91
CA SER A 26 17.38 -4.57 23.53
C SER A 26 18.78 -4.42 22.94
N ASN A 27 19.49 -5.53 22.80
CA ASN A 27 20.69 -5.56 21.97
C ASN A 27 20.23 -5.18 20.55
N PRO A 28 20.75 -4.10 19.94
CA PRO A 28 20.47 -3.82 18.55
C PRO A 28 21.17 -4.92 17.77
N SER A 29 20.41 -5.91 17.30
CA SER A 29 20.93 -6.87 16.33
C SER A 29 21.38 -6.05 15.12
N ASN A 30 22.69 -5.83 15.01
CA ASN A 30 23.34 -5.20 13.89
C ASN A 30 23.31 -6.20 12.72
N SER A 31 22.11 -6.49 12.22
CA SER A 31 21.93 -7.34 11.05
C SER A 31 22.29 -6.50 9.83
N ASN A 32 23.45 -6.77 9.21
CA ASN A 32 23.90 -6.18 7.93
C ASN A 32 23.01 -6.56 6.72
N PHE A 33 21.81 -7.08 6.97
CA PHE A 33 20.86 -7.52 5.96
C PHE A 33 19.88 -6.39 5.62
N PRO A 34 19.48 -6.25 4.34
CA PRO A 34 18.35 -5.40 3.99
C PRO A 34 17.13 -5.75 4.87
N GLN A 35 16.46 -4.72 5.38
CA GLN A 35 15.26 -4.85 6.19
C GLN A 35 14.05 -4.38 5.38
N LEU A 36 12.99 -5.17 5.35
CA LEU A 36 11.71 -4.84 4.72
C LEU A 36 10.58 -4.99 5.74
N ASP A 37 9.82 -3.92 5.95
CA ASP A 37 8.55 -3.92 6.67
C ASP A 37 7.43 -3.80 5.63
N LEU A 38 6.64 -4.85 5.51
CA LEU A 38 5.55 -4.95 4.53
C LEU A 38 4.21 -5.08 5.26
N VAL A 39 3.41 -4.02 5.20
CA VAL A 39 2.09 -3.94 5.83
C VAL A 39 1.00 -4.10 4.78
N PHE A 40 0.00 -4.92 5.11
CA PHE A 40 -1.21 -5.06 4.33
C PHE A 40 -2.34 -4.31 5.03
N ILE A 41 -2.96 -3.38 4.32
CA ILE A 41 -4.25 -2.80 4.71
C ILE A 41 -5.32 -3.48 3.86
N ILE A 42 -6.23 -4.22 4.49
CA ILE A 42 -7.21 -5.05 3.76
C ILE A 42 -8.63 -4.63 4.15
N ASP A 43 -9.35 -4.14 3.15
CA ASP A 43 -10.80 -4.01 3.16
C ASP A 43 -11.44 -5.38 3.39
N CYS A 44 -12.29 -5.47 4.42
CA CYS A 44 -13.00 -6.68 4.80
C CYS A 44 -14.52 -6.56 4.70
N THR A 45 -15.05 -5.64 3.87
CA THR A 45 -16.48 -5.56 3.58
C THR A 45 -16.92 -6.63 2.59
N GLY A 46 -18.23 -6.75 2.37
CA GLY A 46 -18.85 -7.91 1.70
C GLY A 46 -18.32 -8.22 0.30
N SER A 47 -17.86 -7.22 -0.46
CA SER A 47 -17.34 -7.37 -1.83
C SER A 47 -15.96 -8.01 -1.90
N MET A 48 -15.19 -7.97 -0.81
CA MET A 48 -13.75 -8.28 -0.81
C MET A 48 -13.37 -9.77 -0.66
N GLN A 49 -14.36 -10.68 -0.62
CA GLN A 49 -14.11 -12.08 -0.25
C GLN A 49 -13.11 -12.80 -1.18
N SER A 50 -13.15 -12.50 -2.49
CA SER A 50 -12.24 -13.10 -3.48
C SER A 50 -10.79 -12.68 -3.27
N TYR A 51 -10.55 -11.39 -2.99
CA TYR A 51 -9.23 -10.83 -2.72
C TYR A 51 -8.66 -11.33 -1.39
N ILE A 52 -9.48 -11.41 -0.33
CA ILE A 52 -9.10 -12.01 0.95
C ILE A 52 -8.70 -13.48 0.75
N ASN A 53 -9.48 -14.25 -0.01
CA ASN A 53 -9.17 -15.65 -0.30
C ASN A 53 -7.86 -15.80 -1.05
N LYS A 54 -7.60 -14.93 -2.04
CA LYS A 54 -6.34 -14.96 -2.77
C LYS A 54 -5.16 -14.62 -1.87
N ALA A 55 -5.27 -13.58 -1.04
CA ALA A 55 -4.22 -13.22 -0.09
C ALA A 55 -3.87 -14.40 0.83
N LYS A 56 -4.89 -15.08 1.38
CA LYS A 56 -4.72 -16.30 2.19
C LYS A 56 -4.00 -17.43 1.44
N GLN A 57 -4.33 -17.64 0.18
CA GLN A 57 -3.79 -18.74 -0.62
C GLN A 57 -2.35 -18.50 -1.07
N SER A 58 -1.97 -17.25 -1.33
CA SER A 58 -0.72 -16.93 -2.03
C SER A 58 0.38 -16.35 -1.16
N ILE A 59 0.12 -16.04 0.12
CA ILE A 59 1.08 -15.31 0.95
C ILE A 59 2.41 -16.04 1.14
N ARG A 60 2.44 -17.37 1.29
CA ARG A 60 3.70 -18.12 1.36
C ARG A 60 4.53 -17.98 0.11
N ASP A 61 3.89 -18.13 -1.05
CA ASP A 61 4.56 -18.02 -2.34
C ASP A 61 5.08 -16.60 -2.57
N VAL A 62 4.30 -15.59 -2.18
CA VAL A 62 4.70 -14.17 -2.22
C VAL A 62 5.95 -13.94 -1.36
N VAL A 63 5.93 -14.37 -0.09
CA VAL A 63 7.06 -14.20 0.82
C VAL A 63 8.29 -14.94 0.31
N ALA A 64 8.13 -16.19 -0.14
CA ALA A 64 9.22 -16.98 -0.70
C ALA A 64 9.83 -16.30 -1.94
N LYS A 65 9.01 -15.77 -2.85
CA LYS A 65 9.46 -15.01 -4.03
C LYS A 65 10.22 -13.74 -3.64
N ILE A 66 9.72 -12.96 -2.67
CA ILE A 66 10.40 -11.74 -2.19
C ILE A 66 11.78 -12.09 -1.62
N ILE A 67 11.85 -13.09 -0.73
CA ILE A 67 13.11 -13.53 -0.11
C ILE A 67 14.09 -14.06 -1.17
N GLN A 68 13.63 -14.93 -2.08
CA GLN A 68 14.47 -15.52 -3.13
C GLN A 68 15.03 -14.46 -4.10
N THR A 69 14.25 -13.42 -4.37
CA THR A 69 14.65 -12.34 -5.28
C THR A 69 15.78 -11.49 -4.71
N GLN A 70 15.84 -11.38 -3.38
CA GLN A 70 16.94 -10.70 -2.70
C GLN A 70 18.15 -11.64 -2.65
N LYS A 71 19.21 -11.30 -3.39
CA LYS A 71 20.49 -12.07 -3.44
C LYS A 71 21.23 -12.18 -2.09
N LYS A 72 20.76 -11.47 -1.07
CA LYS A 72 21.26 -11.47 0.31
C LYS A 72 20.11 -11.89 1.22
N SER A 73 20.41 -12.44 2.40
CA SER A 73 19.36 -12.68 3.39
C SER A 73 18.61 -11.38 3.67
N LEU A 74 17.28 -11.46 3.63
CA LEU A 74 16.35 -10.35 3.88
C LEU A 74 15.75 -10.52 5.27
N SER A 75 15.76 -9.46 6.07
CA SER A 75 15.00 -9.42 7.32
C SER A 75 13.62 -8.82 7.05
N LEU A 76 12.64 -9.70 6.87
CA LEU A 76 11.26 -9.34 6.54
C LEU A 76 10.38 -9.31 7.81
N GLN A 77 9.59 -8.26 7.97
CA GLN A 77 8.44 -8.23 8.87
C GLN A 77 7.16 -7.98 8.08
N LEU A 78 6.10 -8.68 8.45
CA LEU A 78 4.78 -8.61 7.85
C LEU A 78 3.81 -8.00 8.87
N GLY A 79 3.08 -6.97 8.47
CA GLY A 79 2.04 -6.35 9.29
C GLY A 79 0.67 -6.42 8.63
N LEU A 80 -0.40 -6.47 9.42
CA LEU A 80 -1.77 -6.51 8.92
C LEU A 80 -2.67 -5.54 9.69
N VAL A 81 -3.35 -4.68 8.95
CA VAL A 81 -4.49 -3.88 9.41
C VAL A 81 -5.69 -4.27 8.54
N ALA A 82 -6.70 -4.86 9.14
CA ALA A 82 -7.97 -5.11 8.46
C ALA A 82 -8.98 -4.05 8.87
N TYR A 83 -9.83 -3.61 7.96
CA TYR A 83 -10.86 -2.63 8.26
C TYR A 83 -12.19 -2.97 7.63
N ARG A 84 -13.26 -2.37 8.14
CA ARG A 84 -14.60 -2.38 7.55
C ARG A 84 -15.16 -0.97 7.57
N ASP A 85 -16.25 -0.77 8.29
CA ASP A 85 -17.00 0.47 8.28
C ASP A 85 -17.36 0.89 9.71
N HIS A 86 -17.79 2.14 9.86
CA HIS A 86 -18.22 2.70 11.13
C HIS A 86 -19.69 2.36 11.44
N PRO A 87 -20.06 2.26 12.74
CA PRO A 87 -21.47 2.30 13.13
C PRO A 87 -22.15 3.59 12.63
N PRO A 88 -23.36 3.53 12.05
CA PRO A 88 -24.28 2.40 12.06
C PRO A 88 -24.17 1.44 10.86
N GLN A 89 -23.28 1.69 9.89
CA GLN A 89 -23.15 0.85 8.69
C GLN A 89 -22.63 -0.54 9.03
N ASP A 90 -21.64 -0.61 9.93
CA ASP A 90 -21.14 -1.86 10.47
C ASP A 90 -20.99 -1.77 12.00
N MET A 91 -21.54 -2.77 12.70
CA MET A 91 -21.51 -2.88 14.16
C MET A 91 -20.43 -3.84 14.68
N SER A 92 -19.66 -4.47 13.78
CA SER A 92 -18.70 -5.52 14.12
C SER A 92 -17.34 -4.98 14.57
N PHE A 93 -16.64 -4.26 13.69
CA PHE A 93 -15.40 -3.56 13.99
C PHE A 93 -15.08 -2.53 12.89
N VAL A 94 -14.43 -1.43 13.28
CA VAL A 94 -13.90 -0.44 12.32
C VAL A 94 -12.54 -0.91 11.81
N THR A 95 -11.60 -1.19 12.71
CA THR A 95 -10.27 -1.72 12.39
C THR A 95 -9.88 -2.90 13.29
N LYS A 96 -8.97 -3.75 12.78
CA LYS A 96 -8.25 -4.79 13.51
C LYS A 96 -6.78 -4.67 13.15
N ASN A 97 -5.98 -4.28 14.14
CA ASN A 97 -4.54 -4.16 14.02
C ASN A 97 -3.86 -5.41 14.62
N PHE A 98 -3.09 -6.13 13.80
CA PHE A 98 -2.37 -7.35 14.21
C PHE A 98 -0.87 -7.11 14.46
N ASN A 99 -0.40 -5.88 14.27
CA ASN A 99 1.01 -5.48 14.34
C ASN A 99 1.95 -6.32 13.46
N PHE A 100 3.27 -6.14 13.63
CA PHE A 100 4.30 -6.85 12.89
C PHE A 100 4.58 -8.25 13.44
N THR A 101 4.92 -9.16 12.54
CA THR A 101 5.50 -10.48 12.82
C THR A 101 6.56 -10.81 11.77
N ASP A 102 7.63 -11.49 12.17
CA ASP A 102 8.62 -12.07 11.25
C ASP A 102 8.27 -13.52 10.87
N SER A 103 7.25 -14.11 11.50
CA SER A 103 6.74 -15.45 11.19
C SER A 103 5.63 -15.41 10.15
N VAL A 104 5.89 -16.02 9.00
CA VAL A 104 4.91 -16.22 7.92
C VAL A 104 3.70 -17.03 8.42
N GLU A 105 3.91 -18.02 9.28
CA GLU A 105 2.84 -18.84 9.84
C GLU A 105 1.90 -18.02 10.74
N ILE A 106 2.46 -17.15 11.58
CA ILE A 106 1.66 -16.24 12.42
C ILE A 106 0.85 -15.30 11.52
N PHE A 107 1.50 -14.71 10.51
CA PHE A 107 0.83 -13.81 9.57
C PHE A 107 -0.31 -14.49 8.80
N GLU A 108 -0.10 -15.73 8.35
CA GLU A 108 -1.15 -16.55 7.75
C GLU A 108 -2.33 -16.78 8.70
N ASN A 109 -2.05 -17.02 9.97
CA ASN A 109 -3.10 -17.20 10.97
C ASN A 109 -3.89 -15.90 11.17
N TYR A 110 -3.25 -14.73 11.10
CA TYR A 110 -3.97 -13.45 11.07
C TYR A 110 -4.89 -13.37 9.85
N LEU A 111 -4.38 -13.64 8.65
CA LEU A 111 -5.19 -13.63 7.43
C LEU A 111 -6.38 -14.59 7.51
N LYS A 112 -6.19 -15.80 8.07
CA LYS A 112 -7.28 -16.80 8.25
C LYS A 112 -8.44 -16.26 9.07
N THR A 113 -8.21 -15.33 10.00
CA THR A 113 -9.28 -14.70 10.80
C THR A 113 -10.16 -13.74 10.01
N LEU A 114 -9.72 -13.30 8.82
CA LEU A 114 -10.45 -12.33 8.01
C LEU A 114 -11.58 -13.00 7.23
N SER A 115 -12.71 -12.32 7.13
CA SER A 115 -13.85 -12.69 6.29
C SER A 115 -14.56 -11.42 5.81
N ALA A 116 -14.99 -11.40 4.56
CA ALA A 116 -15.74 -10.30 3.99
C ALA A 116 -17.16 -10.26 4.56
N ASN A 117 -17.54 -9.14 5.19
CA ASN A 117 -18.90 -8.88 5.66
C ASN A 117 -19.05 -7.39 6.00
N GLY A 118 -20.27 -6.88 6.05
CA GLY A 118 -20.55 -5.50 6.44
C GLY A 118 -20.35 -4.50 5.29
N GLY A 119 -20.14 -3.25 5.67
CA GLY A 119 -20.30 -2.06 4.81
C GLY A 119 -21.76 -1.61 4.73
N GLY A 120 -22.06 -0.60 3.92
CA GLY A 120 -23.45 -0.20 3.68
C GLY A 120 -23.65 0.96 2.72
N ASP A 121 -23.10 2.12 3.07
CA ASP A 121 -23.31 3.39 2.37
C ASP A 121 -22.38 3.62 1.16
N GLY A 122 -21.38 2.76 1.00
CA GLY A 122 -20.50 2.72 -0.17
C GLY A 122 -19.06 3.03 0.21
N PRO A 123 -18.72 4.25 0.66
CA PRO A 123 -17.41 4.53 1.25
C PRO A 123 -17.18 3.75 2.54
N GLU A 124 -15.92 3.64 2.98
CA GLU A 124 -15.55 2.80 4.11
C GLU A 124 -14.49 3.44 5.02
N ALA A 125 -14.16 2.75 6.11
CA ALA A 125 -13.22 3.20 7.14
C ALA A 125 -11.73 3.06 6.74
N VAL A 126 -11.38 3.48 5.52
CA VAL A 126 -10.00 3.55 5.01
C VAL A 126 -9.13 4.44 5.90
N THR A 127 -9.68 5.57 6.36
CA THR A 127 -8.96 6.59 7.13
C THR A 127 -8.41 6.05 8.47
N PRO A 128 -9.20 5.42 9.35
CA PRO A 128 -8.66 4.82 10.58
C PRO A 128 -7.70 3.66 10.28
N ALA A 129 -7.87 2.93 9.17
CA ALA A 129 -6.91 1.91 8.77
C ALA A 129 -5.53 2.49 8.41
N LEU A 130 -5.52 3.62 7.69
CA LEU A 130 -4.29 4.38 7.42
C LEU A 130 -3.67 4.89 8.73
N TYR A 131 -4.49 5.40 9.66
CA TYR A 131 -4.02 5.87 10.97
C TYR A 131 -3.39 4.75 11.80
N ASP A 132 -4.04 3.59 11.90
CA ASP A 132 -3.51 2.43 12.61
C ASP A 132 -2.19 1.96 11.98
N SER A 133 -2.12 1.92 10.65
CA SER A 133 -0.91 1.52 9.92
C SER A 133 0.27 2.48 10.16
N LEU A 134 0.00 3.79 10.24
CA LEU A 134 1.00 4.83 10.52
C LEU A 134 1.63 4.69 11.92
N ASN A 135 0.91 4.06 12.84
CA ASN A 135 1.27 3.90 14.25
C ASN A 135 1.75 2.48 14.62
N LEU A 136 2.01 1.63 13.62
CA LEU A 136 2.69 0.34 13.83
C LEU A 136 4.15 0.52 14.26
N ASP A 137 4.75 -0.55 14.79
CA ASP A 137 6.13 -0.59 15.29
C ASP A 137 7.17 -0.69 14.15
N TRP A 138 7.14 0.29 13.23
CA TRP A 138 8.03 0.34 12.07
C TRP A 138 9.51 0.42 12.47
N ARG A 139 10.36 -0.41 11.84
CA ARG A 139 11.81 -0.37 12.05
C ARG A 139 12.42 0.84 11.38
N THR A 140 13.25 1.58 12.10
CA THR A 140 13.87 2.83 11.62
C THR A 140 14.56 2.65 10.27
N ASN A 141 15.36 1.59 10.11
CA ASN A 141 16.21 1.35 8.93
C ASN A 141 15.59 0.42 7.88
N ALA A 142 14.33 -0.01 8.04
CA ALA A 142 13.66 -0.81 7.03
C ALA A 142 13.15 0.04 5.86
N THR A 143 13.14 -0.57 4.67
CA THR A 143 12.22 -0.17 3.59
C THR A 143 10.79 -0.42 4.08
N LYS A 144 9.93 0.59 4.03
CA LYS A 144 8.58 0.56 4.62
C LYS A 144 7.52 0.65 3.53
N ILE A 145 6.70 -0.38 3.42
CA ILE A 145 5.70 -0.49 2.36
C ILE A 145 4.35 -0.82 2.99
N VAL A 146 3.34 -0.09 2.57
CA VAL A 146 1.92 -0.42 2.76
C VAL A 146 1.36 -0.84 1.41
N ILE A 147 0.70 -1.99 1.39
CA ILE A 147 -0.15 -2.44 0.29
C ILE A 147 -1.59 -2.34 0.77
N ILE A 148 -2.32 -1.35 0.26
CA ILE A 148 -3.74 -1.19 0.55
C ILE A 148 -4.55 -1.88 -0.54
N ILE A 149 -5.44 -2.79 -0.14
CA ILE A 149 -6.29 -3.59 -1.02
C ILE A 149 -7.73 -3.20 -0.70
N ALA A 150 -8.38 -2.48 -1.61
CA ALA A 150 -9.69 -1.87 -1.36
C ALA A 150 -10.52 -1.78 -2.63
N ASP A 151 -11.85 -1.79 -2.48
CA ASP A 151 -12.79 -1.59 -3.60
C ASP A 151 -13.77 -0.42 -3.40
N ALA A 152 -13.62 0.31 -2.29
CA ALA A 152 -14.34 1.53 -1.93
C ALA A 152 -13.40 2.68 -1.47
N PRO A 153 -13.83 3.96 -1.61
CA PRO A 153 -13.10 5.12 -1.11
C PRO A 153 -13.22 5.30 0.42
N PRO A 154 -12.40 6.18 1.04
CA PRO A 154 -12.70 6.71 2.36
C PRO A 154 -13.99 7.54 2.36
N HIS A 155 -14.62 7.66 3.53
CA HIS A 155 -15.65 8.67 3.77
C HIS A 155 -15.16 10.10 3.55
N GLY A 156 -16.09 11.00 3.18
CA GLY A 156 -15.82 12.43 3.01
C GLY A 156 -15.38 12.85 1.60
N LEU A 157 -15.49 11.97 0.60
CA LEU A 157 -15.20 12.30 -0.80
C LEU A 157 -16.44 12.77 -1.60
N GLY A 158 -17.61 12.88 -0.98
CA GLY A 158 -18.82 13.41 -1.65
C GLY A 158 -19.51 12.43 -2.60
N ASP A 159 -19.33 11.14 -2.35
CA ASP A 159 -20.14 10.09 -2.96
C ASP A 159 -21.58 10.13 -2.42
N ALA A 160 -22.53 9.80 -3.30
CA ALA A 160 -23.95 9.88 -2.94
C ALA A 160 -24.30 8.71 -2.03
N GLY A 161 -24.93 9.01 -0.89
CA GLY A 161 -25.30 8.00 0.10
C GLY A 161 -24.31 7.84 1.25
N ASP A 162 -23.11 8.45 1.15
CA ASP A 162 -22.10 8.47 2.22
C ASP A 162 -22.73 8.91 3.55
N GLY A 163 -22.68 8.03 4.55
CA GLY A 163 -23.18 8.25 5.91
C GLY A 163 -22.30 9.21 6.71
N PHE A 164 -21.08 9.46 6.24
CA PHE A 164 -20.11 10.38 6.86
C PHE A 164 -19.56 11.39 5.84
N PRO A 165 -20.42 12.21 5.22
CA PRO A 165 -20.04 13.07 4.10
C PRO A 165 -19.10 14.23 4.47
N ASN A 166 -18.93 14.50 5.77
CA ASN A 166 -18.06 15.56 6.28
C ASN A 166 -16.69 15.06 6.72
N GLY A 167 -16.34 13.81 6.38
CA GLY A 167 -15.08 13.17 6.77
C GLY A 167 -15.29 12.03 7.76
N ASP A 168 -14.21 11.29 8.01
CA ASP A 168 -14.23 10.09 8.82
C ASP A 168 -14.54 10.39 10.30
N PRO A 169 -15.39 9.58 10.97
CA PRO A 169 -15.73 9.73 12.40
C PRO A 169 -14.55 9.75 13.37
N SER A 170 -13.40 9.16 13.00
CA SER A 170 -12.17 9.21 13.81
C SER A 170 -11.57 10.63 13.90
N GLY A 171 -12.02 11.57 13.06
CA GLY A 171 -11.52 12.95 13.03
C GLY A 171 -10.16 13.09 12.34
N HIS A 172 -9.65 12.02 11.71
CA HIS A 172 -8.45 12.05 10.90
C HIS A 172 -8.76 12.36 9.43
N ASP A 173 -7.76 12.89 8.72
CA ASP A 173 -7.84 13.14 7.28
C ASP A 173 -6.85 12.22 6.54
N PRO A 174 -7.30 11.42 5.56
CA PRO A 174 -6.46 10.43 4.91
C PRO A 174 -5.36 11.02 4.02
N ILE A 175 -5.54 12.23 3.47
CA ILE A 175 -4.48 12.93 2.71
C ILE A 175 -3.38 13.41 3.67
N SER A 176 -3.78 13.98 4.81
CA SER A 176 -2.85 14.34 5.88
C SER A 176 -2.06 13.12 6.38
N LEU A 177 -2.73 11.98 6.57
CA LEU A 177 -2.09 10.73 6.96
C LEU A 177 -1.10 10.24 5.89
N ALA A 178 -1.44 10.32 4.60
CA ALA A 178 -0.51 9.98 3.52
C ALA A 178 0.76 10.84 3.56
N HIS A 179 0.65 12.15 3.83
CA HIS A 179 1.83 13.01 4.03
C HIS A 179 2.66 12.61 5.26
N GLN A 180 2.01 12.24 6.37
CA GLN A 180 2.70 11.72 7.56
C GLN A 180 3.36 10.36 7.32
N MET A 181 2.78 9.52 6.48
CA MET A 181 3.38 8.26 6.06
C MET A 181 4.62 8.53 5.19
N ALA A 182 4.52 9.44 4.23
CA ALA A 182 5.65 9.86 3.39
C ALA A 182 6.81 10.43 4.23
N SER A 183 6.53 11.24 5.26
CA SER A 183 7.55 11.78 6.16
C SER A 183 8.31 10.71 6.94
N LYS A 184 7.62 9.62 7.33
CA LYS A 184 8.23 8.44 7.96
C LYS A 184 8.88 7.49 6.95
N GLY A 185 8.84 7.81 5.65
CA GLY A 185 9.36 6.97 4.57
C GLY A 185 8.51 5.73 4.30
N ILE A 186 7.23 5.74 4.68
CA ILE A 186 6.26 4.67 4.40
C ILE A 186 5.64 4.94 3.03
N VAL A 187 5.75 3.96 2.13
CA VAL A 187 5.28 4.05 0.74
C VAL A 187 3.99 3.26 0.55
N ILE A 188 2.96 3.85 -0.08
CA ILE A 188 1.66 3.22 -0.30
C ILE A 188 1.52 2.74 -1.76
N TYR A 189 1.38 1.43 -1.90
CA TYR A 189 0.91 0.78 -3.12
C TYR A 189 -0.59 0.55 -3.01
N SER A 190 -1.36 1.25 -3.84
CA SER A 190 -2.82 1.17 -3.84
C SER A 190 -3.31 0.13 -4.82
N VAL A 191 -3.73 -1.02 -4.33
CA VAL A 191 -4.29 -2.12 -5.11
C VAL A 191 -5.81 -1.99 -5.10
N SER A 192 -6.33 -1.25 -6.06
CA SER A 192 -7.74 -0.89 -6.12
C SER A 192 -8.51 -1.88 -7.00
N CYS A 193 -9.55 -2.48 -6.43
CA CYS A 193 -10.23 -3.64 -6.99
C CYS A 193 -11.37 -3.24 -7.93
N GLU A 194 -11.32 -3.75 -9.17
CA GLU A 194 -12.24 -3.42 -10.24
C GLU A 194 -13.28 -4.54 -10.47
N PRO A 195 -14.50 -4.21 -10.94
CA PRO A 195 -14.97 -2.90 -11.41
C PRO A 195 -15.54 -1.98 -10.31
N ALA A 196 -15.48 -2.39 -9.03
CA ALA A 196 -16.19 -1.74 -7.94
C ALA A 196 -15.65 -0.32 -7.66
N ILE A 197 -14.33 -0.17 -7.56
CA ILE A 197 -13.70 1.13 -7.25
C ILE A 197 -14.06 2.22 -8.28
N SER A 198 -14.20 1.85 -9.56
CA SER A 198 -14.56 2.78 -10.64
C SER A 198 -16.01 3.32 -10.58
N ARG A 199 -16.84 2.81 -9.67
CA ARG A 199 -18.23 3.29 -9.50
C ARG A 199 -18.31 4.57 -8.67
N TYR A 200 -17.29 4.83 -7.88
CA TYR A 200 -17.20 5.99 -7.00
C TYR A 200 -16.58 7.18 -7.73
N LYS A 201 -17.06 8.39 -7.42
CA LYS A 201 -16.71 9.59 -8.20
C LYS A 201 -15.21 9.87 -8.16
N PHE A 202 -14.60 9.76 -6.98
CA PHE A 202 -13.22 10.20 -6.75
C PHE A 202 -12.32 9.11 -6.16
N ALA A 203 -12.79 7.87 -6.03
CA ALA A 203 -12.00 6.81 -5.40
C ALA A 203 -10.68 6.54 -6.15
N VAL A 204 -10.74 6.41 -7.48
CA VAL A 204 -9.53 6.21 -8.31
C VAL A 204 -8.56 7.39 -8.16
N ASP A 205 -9.07 8.62 -8.15
CA ASP A 205 -8.25 9.83 -7.98
C ASP A 205 -7.59 9.84 -6.59
N PHE A 206 -8.35 9.52 -5.54
CA PHE A 206 -7.86 9.44 -4.17
C PHE A 206 -6.73 8.40 -4.00
N PHE A 207 -6.94 7.17 -4.49
CA PHE A 207 -5.94 6.11 -4.36
C PHE A 207 -4.67 6.40 -5.19
N LYS A 208 -4.81 7.05 -6.35
CA LYS A 208 -3.67 7.60 -7.10
C LYS A 208 -2.94 8.68 -6.30
N SER A 209 -3.66 9.56 -5.62
CA SER A 209 -3.08 10.63 -4.82
C SER A 209 -2.27 10.12 -3.64
N ILE A 210 -2.79 9.20 -2.82
CA ILE A 210 -2.03 8.68 -1.68
C ILE A 210 -0.80 7.87 -2.11
N SER A 211 -0.90 7.15 -3.23
CA SER A 211 0.27 6.52 -3.86
C SER A 211 1.29 7.55 -4.32
N LYS A 212 0.85 8.61 -5.01
CA LYS A 212 1.74 9.69 -5.48
C LYS A 212 2.42 10.43 -4.32
N ILE A 213 1.68 10.81 -3.28
CA ILE A 213 2.20 11.49 -2.09
C ILE A 213 3.36 10.71 -1.46
N THR A 214 3.19 9.38 -1.39
CA THR A 214 4.13 8.49 -0.70
C THR A 214 5.19 7.88 -1.62
N GLY A 215 5.16 8.15 -2.93
CA GLY A 215 6.12 7.61 -3.91
C GLY A 215 5.81 6.21 -4.45
N GLY A 216 4.65 5.66 -4.09
CA GLY A 216 4.20 4.35 -4.53
C GLY A 216 3.45 4.37 -5.86
N ILE A 217 2.73 3.29 -6.15
CA ILE A 217 2.00 3.10 -7.40
C ILE A 217 0.55 2.77 -7.11
N PHE A 218 -0.33 3.29 -7.96
CA PHE A 218 -1.72 2.87 -8.04
C PHE A 218 -1.87 1.73 -9.06
N VAL A 219 -2.48 0.64 -8.62
CA VAL A 219 -2.60 -0.62 -9.34
C VAL A 219 -4.08 -0.99 -9.47
N PRO A 220 -4.72 -0.74 -10.61
CA PRO A 220 -6.07 -1.23 -10.85
C PRO A 220 -6.05 -2.74 -11.05
N LEU A 221 -6.77 -3.46 -10.18
CA LEU A 221 -6.76 -4.91 -10.13
C LEU A 221 -8.11 -5.47 -10.61
N THR A 222 -8.12 -6.05 -11.82
CA THR A 222 -9.34 -6.63 -12.43
C THR A 222 -9.52 -8.11 -12.11
N SER A 223 -8.47 -8.76 -11.61
CA SER A 223 -8.53 -10.11 -11.08
C SER A 223 -7.67 -10.23 -9.84
N ALA A 224 -8.22 -10.87 -8.80
CA ALA A 224 -7.48 -11.22 -7.60
C ALA A 224 -6.22 -12.04 -7.95
N ASP A 225 -6.21 -12.81 -9.04
CA ASP A 225 -5.07 -13.65 -9.43
C ASP A 225 -3.77 -12.89 -9.67
N SER A 226 -3.86 -11.60 -10.03
CA SER A 226 -2.70 -10.74 -10.24
C SER A 226 -2.12 -10.19 -8.93
N LEU A 227 -2.85 -10.26 -7.80
CA LEU A 227 -2.45 -9.69 -6.51
C LEU A 227 -1.05 -10.15 -6.03
N PRO A 228 -0.69 -11.45 -6.10
CA PRO A 228 0.63 -11.92 -5.68
C PRO A 228 1.78 -11.24 -6.43
N ASP A 229 1.62 -11.04 -7.74
CA ASP A 229 2.66 -10.44 -8.59
C ASP A 229 2.80 -8.94 -8.31
N VAL A 230 1.71 -8.25 -8.00
CA VAL A 230 1.74 -6.85 -7.54
C VAL A 230 2.56 -6.72 -6.26
N ILE A 231 2.31 -7.59 -5.28
CA ILE A 231 3.01 -7.55 -3.99
C ILE A 231 4.51 -7.80 -4.18
N VAL A 232 4.86 -8.86 -4.94
CA VAL A 232 6.26 -9.21 -5.21
C VAL A 232 6.96 -8.09 -6.00
N GLY A 233 6.31 -7.56 -7.04
CA GLY A 233 6.88 -6.52 -7.88
C GLY A 233 7.09 -5.21 -7.12
N GLY A 234 6.07 -4.75 -6.38
CA GLY A 234 6.15 -3.54 -5.58
C GLY A 234 7.20 -3.61 -4.47
N ALA A 235 7.27 -4.74 -3.76
CA ALA A 235 8.29 -4.95 -2.73
C ALA A 235 9.71 -4.88 -3.30
N ASN A 236 9.97 -5.58 -4.40
CA ASN A 236 11.30 -5.63 -4.99
C ASN A 236 11.72 -4.32 -5.65
N GLU A 237 10.80 -3.65 -6.36
CA GLU A 237 11.03 -2.32 -6.93
C GLU A 237 11.38 -1.32 -5.83
N MET A 238 10.56 -1.23 -4.78
CA MET A 238 10.77 -0.26 -3.72
C MET A 238 12.07 -0.49 -2.94
N MET A 239 12.44 -1.76 -2.72
CA MET A 239 13.75 -2.08 -2.12
C MET A 239 14.93 -1.63 -3.00
N ASP A 240 14.81 -1.66 -4.32
CA ASP A 240 15.85 -1.14 -5.22
C ASP A 240 15.84 0.40 -5.24
N LEU A 241 14.66 1.05 -5.19
CA LEU A 241 14.54 2.51 -5.09
C LEU A 241 15.05 3.08 -3.75
N GLU A 242 14.84 2.39 -2.63
CA GLU A 242 15.36 2.81 -1.31
C GLU A 242 16.90 2.84 -1.28
N LYS A 243 17.56 1.89 -1.97
CA LYS A 243 19.02 1.89 -2.11
C LYS A 243 19.48 3.11 -2.89
N MET A 244 18.78 3.42 -3.99
CA MET A 244 19.08 4.60 -4.82
C MET A 244 18.84 5.90 -4.06
N PHE A 245 17.76 6.00 -3.28
CA PHE A 245 17.51 7.13 -2.39
C PHE A 245 18.68 7.38 -1.44
N THR A 246 19.20 6.31 -0.83
CA THR A 246 20.35 6.41 0.07
C THR A 246 21.58 7.02 -0.62
N GLU A 247 21.79 6.72 -1.90
CA GLU A 247 22.90 7.25 -2.71
C GLU A 247 22.72 8.72 -3.12
N ILE A 248 21.48 9.19 -3.28
CA ILE A 248 21.19 10.58 -3.69
C ILE A 248 20.79 11.47 -2.51
N LYS A 249 20.60 10.92 -1.32
CA LYS A 249 20.08 11.64 -0.14
C LYS A 249 20.77 12.97 0.13
N LEU A 250 22.10 13.00 0.08
CA LEU A 250 22.88 14.23 0.32
C LEU A 250 22.69 15.23 -0.83
N GLU A 251 22.76 14.74 -2.07
CA GLU A 251 22.58 15.53 -3.29
C GLU A 251 21.18 16.17 -3.35
N THR A 252 20.14 15.41 -2.99
CA THR A 252 18.77 15.93 -2.86
C THR A 252 18.65 16.94 -1.73
N LYS A 253 19.32 16.72 -0.58
CA LYS A 253 19.33 17.69 0.53
C LYS A 253 19.97 19.01 0.13
N GLU A 254 21.03 18.98 -0.67
CA GLU A 254 21.68 20.17 -1.24
C GLU A 254 20.78 20.87 -2.25
N PHE A 255 20.18 20.11 -3.19
CA PHE A 255 19.20 20.63 -4.15
C PHE A 255 18.03 21.35 -3.47
N LEU A 256 17.52 20.80 -2.36
CA LEU A 256 16.42 21.41 -1.61
C LEU A 256 16.78 22.69 -0.85
N LYS A 257 18.08 23.02 -0.69
CA LYS A 257 18.54 24.29 -0.09
C LYS A 257 18.66 25.42 -1.11
N ASP A 258 18.75 25.07 -2.39
CA ASP A 258 18.87 26.04 -3.47
C ASP A 258 17.55 26.79 -3.67
N LYS A 259 17.62 28.13 -3.69
CA LYS A 259 16.47 29.01 -3.89
C LYS A 259 16.05 29.10 -5.36
N ASP A 260 16.99 28.88 -6.28
CA ASP A 260 16.79 28.94 -7.73
C ASP A 260 16.70 27.53 -8.36
N LYS A 261 16.35 26.54 -7.52
CA LYS A 261 16.34 25.11 -7.88
C LYS A 261 15.51 24.82 -9.14
N ASN A 262 16.09 24.05 -10.05
CA ASN A 262 15.42 23.58 -11.25
C ASN A 262 15.15 22.06 -11.17
N GLU A 263 13.89 21.68 -10.95
CA GLU A 263 13.50 20.28 -10.77
C GLU A 263 13.72 19.43 -12.02
N ALA A 264 13.51 19.99 -13.22
CA ALA A 264 13.73 19.27 -14.46
C ALA A 264 15.20 18.96 -14.68
N GLU A 265 16.08 19.92 -14.38
CA GLU A 265 17.53 19.73 -14.46
C GLU A 265 18.03 18.70 -13.44
N PHE A 266 17.54 18.78 -12.20
CA PHE A 266 17.87 17.79 -11.17
C PHE A 266 17.41 16.38 -11.55
N THR A 267 16.20 16.26 -12.11
CA THR A 267 15.67 14.99 -12.60
C THR A 267 16.53 14.44 -13.74
N ASN A 268 16.90 15.27 -14.72
CA ASN A 268 17.78 14.87 -15.82
C ASN A 268 19.16 14.41 -15.34
N LYS A 269 19.74 15.13 -14.37
CA LYS A 269 21.01 14.73 -13.73
C LYS A 269 20.92 13.34 -13.10
N LEU A 270 19.80 13.04 -12.42
CA LEU A 270 19.59 11.72 -11.81
C LEU A 270 19.28 10.63 -12.85
N LEU A 271 18.58 10.97 -13.94
CA LEU A 271 18.39 10.07 -15.08
C LEU A 271 19.75 9.65 -15.68
N GLU A 272 20.65 10.60 -15.87
CA GLU A 272 22.02 10.33 -16.33
C GLU A 272 22.80 9.48 -15.31
N LYS A 273 22.75 9.84 -14.02
CA LYS A 273 23.42 9.11 -12.92
C LYS A 273 22.98 7.65 -12.82
N PHE A 274 21.71 7.36 -13.07
CA PHE A 274 21.18 5.99 -13.00
C PHE A 274 21.08 5.30 -14.38
N SER A 275 21.59 5.92 -15.44
CA SER A 275 21.59 5.34 -16.78
C SER A 275 22.26 3.96 -16.81
N GLY A 276 21.60 2.98 -17.42
CA GLY A 276 22.06 1.58 -17.49
C GLY A 276 21.97 0.79 -16.18
N ARG A 277 21.46 1.38 -15.10
CA ARG A 277 21.26 0.68 -13.83
C ARG A 277 20.02 -0.20 -13.91
N LYS A 278 20.18 -1.47 -13.55
CA LYS A 278 19.06 -2.41 -13.51
C LYS A 278 18.27 -2.32 -12.19
N ALA A 279 16.96 -2.19 -12.29
CA ALA A 279 16.01 -2.23 -11.19
C ALA A 279 14.84 -3.18 -11.51
N PHE A 280 14.12 -3.61 -10.48
CA PHE A 280 12.79 -4.19 -10.70
C PHE A 280 11.81 -3.11 -11.15
N SER A 281 11.02 -3.42 -12.17
CA SER A 281 9.98 -2.58 -12.74
C SER A 281 8.65 -3.33 -12.63
N LEU A 282 7.71 -2.74 -11.89
CA LEU A 282 6.32 -3.21 -11.83
C LEU A 282 5.52 -2.43 -12.88
N THR A 283 5.22 -3.09 -14.00
CA THR A 283 4.35 -2.50 -15.03
C THR A 283 2.94 -3.03 -14.85
N VAL A 284 1.98 -2.11 -14.80
CA VAL A 284 0.55 -2.42 -14.72
C VAL A 284 -0.13 -1.92 -16.00
N GLN A 285 -0.98 -2.75 -16.58
CA GLN A 285 -1.79 -2.34 -17.72
C GLN A 285 -2.75 -1.22 -17.30
N ASP A 286 -2.63 -0.06 -17.96
CA ASP A 286 -3.60 1.02 -17.77
C ASP A 286 -4.92 0.67 -18.48
N ILE A 287 -5.91 0.33 -17.66
CA ILE A 287 -7.27 -0.03 -18.08
C ILE A 287 -8.20 1.18 -18.16
N TYR A 288 -7.74 2.39 -17.80
CA TYR A 288 -8.56 3.59 -17.83
C TYR A 288 -8.43 4.35 -19.14
N LYS A 289 -9.52 5.01 -19.49
CA LYS A 289 -9.46 6.17 -20.39
C LYS A 289 -9.10 7.38 -19.54
N LYS A 290 -7.86 7.84 -19.70
CA LYS A 290 -7.34 9.02 -18.98
C LYS A 290 -8.22 10.25 -19.23
N SER A 291 -8.52 10.96 -18.17
CA SER A 291 -9.24 12.22 -18.12
C SER A 291 -8.29 13.32 -17.64
N GLU A 292 -8.24 14.45 -18.34
CA GLU A 292 -7.50 15.63 -17.85
C GLU A 292 -7.98 16.08 -16.48
N ASN A 293 -9.26 15.85 -16.17
CA ASN A 293 -9.84 16.18 -14.88
C ASN A 293 -9.36 15.23 -13.77
N SER A 294 -9.17 13.94 -14.05
CA SER A 294 -8.53 13.00 -13.10
C SER A 294 -7.10 13.46 -12.79
N ILE A 295 -6.33 13.86 -13.81
CA ILE A 295 -4.97 14.39 -13.61
C ILE A 295 -4.99 15.62 -12.70
N LYS A 296 -5.90 16.58 -12.95
CA LYS A 296 -6.06 17.79 -12.11
C LYS A 296 -6.50 17.45 -10.69
N ASN A 297 -7.42 16.51 -10.51
CA ASN A 297 -7.88 16.07 -9.18
C ASN A 297 -6.73 15.43 -8.40
N VAL A 298 -5.99 14.53 -9.04
CA VAL A 298 -4.84 13.86 -8.42
C VAL A 298 -3.79 14.89 -8.02
N GLU A 299 -3.51 15.87 -8.87
CA GLU A 299 -2.57 16.95 -8.58
C GLU A 299 -3.04 17.83 -7.43
N LEU A 300 -4.31 18.21 -7.41
CA LEU A 300 -4.88 19.01 -6.33
C LEU A 300 -4.83 18.27 -5.00
N MET A 301 -5.29 17.02 -4.96
CA MET A 301 -5.27 16.18 -3.75
C MET A 301 -3.85 15.93 -3.25
N SER A 302 -2.91 15.60 -4.14
CA SER A 302 -1.53 15.25 -3.74
C SER A 302 -0.73 16.43 -3.19
N ASN A 303 -1.12 17.66 -3.53
CA ASN A 303 -0.47 18.88 -3.04
C ASN A 303 -1.25 19.55 -1.90
N SER A 304 -2.40 18.98 -1.50
CA SER A 304 -3.23 19.54 -0.43
C SER A 304 -2.85 18.94 0.93
N LYS A 305 -3.02 19.74 2.00
CA LYS A 305 -2.75 19.26 3.37
C LYS A 305 -3.82 18.30 3.91
N SER A 306 -5.00 18.34 3.30
CA SER A 306 -6.18 17.54 3.65
C SER A 306 -6.98 17.23 2.39
N ILE A 307 -8.01 16.40 2.47
CA ILE A 307 -8.99 16.24 1.40
C ILE A 307 -9.48 17.63 0.95
N PRO A 308 -9.35 17.97 -0.35
CA PRO A 308 -9.88 19.22 -0.89
C PRO A 308 -11.40 19.26 -0.78
N ASN A 309 -11.99 20.45 -0.67
CA ASN A 309 -13.44 20.57 -0.74
C ASN A 309 -13.95 19.97 -2.06
N VAL A 310 -14.97 19.11 -2.00
CA VAL A 310 -15.53 18.42 -3.18
C VAL A 310 -15.92 19.40 -4.29
N SER A 311 -16.34 20.62 -3.98
CA SER A 311 -16.66 21.65 -4.99
C SER A 311 -15.46 22.11 -5.83
N SER A 312 -14.23 21.86 -5.35
CA SER A 312 -12.98 22.15 -6.07
C SER A 312 -12.53 21.00 -6.97
N LEU A 313 -13.14 19.82 -6.85
CA LEU A 313 -12.84 18.64 -7.63
C LEU A 313 -13.72 18.54 -8.88
N ASN A 314 -13.15 18.02 -9.96
CA ASN A 314 -13.87 17.81 -11.21
C ASN A 314 -14.48 16.42 -11.24
N ILE A 315 -15.82 16.32 -11.28
CA ILE A 315 -16.59 15.06 -11.19
C ILE A 315 -16.20 14.02 -12.27
N VAL A 316 -15.60 14.43 -13.38
CA VAL A 316 -15.21 13.53 -14.46
C VAL A 316 -13.83 12.92 -14.19
N SER A 317 -13.80 11.88 -13.37
CA SER A 317 -12.62 11.03 -13.13
C SER A 317 -12.36 10.05 -14.28
N ASP A 318 -11.26 9.32 -14.17
CA ASP A 318 -10.90 8.23 -15.08
C ASP A 318 -12.00 7.16 -15.09
N ARG A 319 -12.31 6.64 -16.28
CA ARG A 319 -13.31 5.58 -16.43
C ARG A 319 -12.68 4.37 -17.09
N LEU A 320 -13.13 3.18 -16.71
CA LEU A 320 -12.77 1.94 -17.40
C LEU A 320 -12.97 2.11 -18.92
N ARG A 321 -11.98 1.69 -19.70
CA ARG A 321 -12.12 1.61 -21.16
C ARG A 321 -13.27 0.63 -21.44
N LYS A 322 -14.29 1.10 -22.16
CA LYS A 322 -15.30 0.18 -22.71
C LYS A 322 -14.61 -0.72 -23.71
N GLU A 323 -14.78 -2.03 -23.60
CA GLU A 323 -14.40 -2.96 -24.67
C GLU A 323 -15.13 -2.53 -25.95
N SER A 324 -14.37 -2.27 -27.01
CA SER A 324 -14.93 -1.92 -28.31
C SER A 324 -15.63 -3.14 -28.89
N THR A 325 -16.96 -3.20 -28.79
CA THR A 325 -17.77 -3.98 -29.74
C THR A 325 -17.78 -3.23 -31.08
N SER A 326 -16.64 -3.17 -31.77
CA SER A 326 -16.54 -2.60 -33.11
C SER A 326 -15.67 -3.47 -34.02
N SER A 327 -15.99 -4.76 -34.08
CA SER A 327 -15.93 -5.42 -35.38
C SER A 327 -17.29 -5.24 -36.03
N SER A 328 -17.43 -4.21 -36.87
CA SER A 328 -18.43 -4.28 -37.95
C SER A 328 -18.28 -5.66 -38.61
N PRO A 329 -19.37 -6.39 -38.88
CA PRO A 329 -19.25 -7.66 -39.56
C PRO A 329 -18.52 -7.38 -40.88
N ILE A 330 -17.36 -8.01 -41.05
CA ILE A 330 -16.78 -8.16 -42.37
C ILE A 330 -17.83 -8.94 -43.14
N VAL A 331 -18.56 -8.24 -44.02
CA VAL A 331 -19.39 -8.86 -45.03
C VAL A 331 -18.42 -9.56 -45.96
N VAL A 332 -18.18 -10.84 -45.69
CA VAL A 332 -17.56 -11.73 -46.67
C VAL A 332 -18.58 -11.90 -47.78
N ASP A 333 -18.36 -11.21 -48.89
CA ASP A 333 -19.09 -11.43 -50.13
C ASP A 333 -18.87 -12.87 -50.59
N LEU A 334 -19.90 -13.70 -50.42
CA LEU A 334 -19.93 -15.11 -50.80
C LEU A 334 -20.19 -15.33 -52.31
N SER A 335 -19.99 -14.32 -53.17
CA SER A 335 -20.28 -14.43 -54.60
C SER A 335 -19.25 -15.20 -55.44
N LYS A 336 -18.22 -15.87 -54.87
CA LYS A 336 -17.33 -16.77 -55.65
C LYS A 336 -16.98 -18.09 -54.92
N PRO A 337 -17.11 -19.26 -55.58
CA PRO A 337 -17.14 -20.57 -54.91
C PRO A 337 -15.79 -21.30 -54.92
N SER A 338 -15.58 -22.16 -53.92
CA SER A 338 -14.76 -23.41 -53.87
C SER A 338 -14.31 -23.61 -52.41
N PHE A 339 -14.45 -24.73 -51.71
CA PHE A 339 -14.74 -26.11 -52.08
C PHE A 339 -15.24 -26.82 -50.80
N THR A 340 -15.97 -27.92 -51.01
CA THR A 340 -16.82 -28.67 -50.08
C THR A 340 -16.08 -29.51 -49.03
N LYS A 341 -16.69 -29.69 -47.83
CA LYS A 341 -17.32 -30.96 -47.42
C LYS A 341 -18.09 -30.87 -46.09
N GLU A 342 -19.30 -31.44 -46.14
CA GLU A 342 -20.30 -31.63 -45.10
C GLU A 342 -19.80 -32.43 -43.87
N VAL A 343 -20.45 -32.30 -42.70
CA VAL A 343 -21.35 -33.33 -42.11
C VAL A 343 -22.35 -32.71 -41.10
N ARG A 344 -23.64 -32.84 -41.46
CA ARG A 344 -24.94 -33.00 -40.74
C ARG A 344 -24.99 -32.90 -39.19
N LYS A 345 -25.82 -32.01 -38.63
CA LYS A 345 -27.26 -32.09 -38.22
C LYS A 345 -27.56 -32.95 -36.96
N ASN A 346 -28.10 -32.31 -35.90
CA ASN A 346 -29.45 -32.63 -35.40
C ASN A 346 -30.03 -31.60 -34.40
N THR A 347 -31.35 -31.45 -34.50
CA THR A 347 -32.37 -30.56 -33.89
C THR A 347 -32.69 -30.90 -32.41
N SER A 348 -33.21 -30.03 -31.53
CA SER A 348 -34.60 -29.52 -31.44
C SER A 348 -34.79 -28.67 -30.13
N PRO A 349 -35.86 -27.86 -29.95
CA PRO A 349 -35.88 -26.66 -29.10
C PRO A 349 -36.57 -26.81 -27.74
N TYR A 350 -36.17 -25.99 -26.76
CA TYR A 350 -37.04 -25.59 -25.64
C TYR A 350 -36.86 -24.10 -25.36
N LYS A 351 -37.98 -23.36 -25.45
CA LYS A 351 -38.09 -21.95 -25.08
C LYS A 351 -38.53 -21.87 -23.61
N SER A 352 -37.77 -21.15 -22.78
CA SER A 352 -38.30 -20.56 -21.55
C SER A 352 -37.67 -19.19 -21.30
N HIS A 353 -38.52 -18.17 -21.44
CA HIS A 353 -38.46 -16.79 -20.96
C HIS A 353 -37.23 -16.38 -20.13
N THR A 354 -36.40 -15.52 -20.74
CA THR A 354 -35.29 -14.81 -20.12
C THR A 354 -35.77 -13.58 -19.34
N LYS A 355 -35.53 -13.54 -18.03
CA LYS A 355 -35.27 -12.28 -17.32
C LYS A 355 -33.87 -11.83 -17.77
N LYS A 356 -33.76 -10.65 -18.36
CA LYS A 356 -32.47 -10.02 -18.67
C LYS A 356 -31.78 -9.64 -17.36
N ASN A 357 -30.97 -10.55 -16.81
CA ASN A 357 -29.83 -10.16 -16.00
C ASN A 357 -28.78 -9.63 -16.99
N THR A 358 -28.53 -8.33 -16.94
CA THR A 358 -27.40 -7.72 -17.64
C THR A 358 -26.13 -8.12 -16.88
N GLU A 359 -25.67 -9.34 -17.10
CA GLU A 359 -24.38 -9.82 -16.61
C GLU A 359 -23.30 -9.14 -17.47
N PHE A 360 -22.55 -8.21 -16.89
CA PHE A 360 -21.42 -7.57 -17.54
C PHE A 360 -20.30 -8.60 -17.68
N LYS A 361 -20.31 -9.33 -18.80
CA LYS A 361 -19.23 -10.23 -19.17
C LYS A 361 -18.12 -9.38 -19.81
N ILE A 362 -17.05 -9.13 -19.06
CA ILE A 362 -15.79 -8.58 -19.59
C ILE A 362 -15.14 -9.72 -20.37
N GLU A 363 -15.17 -9.69 -21.69
CA GLU A 363 -14.43 -10.65 -22.52
C GLU A 363 -13.01 -10.13 -22.67
N VAL A 364 -12.12 -10.64 -21.81
CA VAL A 364 -10.68 -10.35 -21.81
C VAL A 364 -10.07 -10.66 -23.18
N ILE A 365 -10.07 -9.68 -24.08
CA ILE A 365 -9.27 -9.72 -25.30
C ILE A 365 -7.94 -9.05 -24.98
N ASN A 366 -6.98 -9.86 -24.52
CA ASN A 366 -5.58 -9.88 -24.93
C ASN A 366 -4.78 -10.79 -23.98
N ASN A 367 -4.04 -11.75 -24.55
CA ASN A 367 -3.16 -12.72 -23.86
C ASN A 367 -1.96 -12.10 -23.09
N PHE A 368 -2.05 -10.85 -22.64
CA PHE A 368 -1.02 -10.20 -21.84
C PHE A 368 -1.44 -10.18 -20.37
N PRO A 369 -0.53 -10.55 -19.43
CA PRO A 369 -0.84 -10.44 -18.02
C PRO A 369 -1.05 -8.97 -17.66
N GLN A 370 -2.08 -8.69 -16.85
CA GLN A 370 -2.38 -7.34 -16.35
C GLN A 370 -1.20 -6.69 -15.64
N VAL A 371 -0.35 -7.52 -15.02
CA VAL A 371 0.82 -7.11 -14.25
C VAL A 371 2.05 -7.82 -14.80
N SER A 372 3.13 -7.08 -14.98
CA SER A 372 4.42 -7.61 -15.41
C SER A 372 5.52 -7.12 -14.46
N ILE A 373 6.36 -8.06 -14.02
CA ILE A 373 7.55 -7.77 -13.21
C ILE A 373 8.77 -8.05 -14.09
N ARG A 374 9.64 -7.05 -14.27
CA ARG A 374 10.85 -7.18 -15.08
C ARG A 374 12.05 -6.64 -14.32
N ARG A 375 13.22 -7.20 -14.57
CA ARG A 375 14.50 -6.60 -14.16
C ARG A 375 15.11 -5.94 -15.37
N GLU A 376 14.96 -4.62 -15.47
CA GLU A 376 15.29 -3.83 -16.65
C GLU A 376 16.00 -2.54 -16.26
N ASP A 377 16.40 -1.72 -17.25
CA ASP A 377 16.97 -0.41 -16.95
C ASP A 377 15.93 0.44 -16.23
N ILE A 378 16.37 1.19 -15.22
CA ILE A 378 15.50 2.10 -14.51
C ILE A 378 14.76 3.02 -15.48
N THR A 379 13.46 3.15 -15.27
CA THR A 379 12.60 3.95 -16.15
C THR A 379 12.60 5.41 -15.74
N VAL A 380 12.17 6.29 -16.66
CA VAL A 380 11.99 7.72 -16.35
C VAL A 380 10.99 7.92 -15.21
N ASP A 381 9.87 7.19 -15.25
CA ASP A 381 8.85 7.20 -14.19
C ASP A 381 9.44 6.84 -12.81
N GLN A 382 10.29 5.82 -12.76
CA GLN A 382 10.95 5.41 -11.51
C GLN A 382 11.87 6.50 -10.95
N VAL A 383 12.61 7.21 -11.82
CA VAL A 383 13.47 8.32 -11.37
C VAL A 383 12.64 9.53 -10.95
N GLU A 384 11.58 9.88 -11.69
CA GLU A 384 10.65 10.95 -11.32
C GLU A 384 9.99 10.67 -9.96
N ARG A 385 9.51 9.44 -9.74
CA ARG A 385 8.96 9.01 -8.44
C ARG A 385 10.01 9.05 -7.35
N LEU A 386 11.23 8.57 -7.61
CA LEU A 386 12.35 8.65 -6.67
C LEU A 386 12.63 10.11 -6.29
N VAL A 387 12.65 11.05 -7.24
CA VAL A 387 12.84 12.48 -6.98
C VAL A 387 11.72 13.04 -6.11
N ALA A 388 10.46 12.85 -6.53
CA ALA A 388 9.30 13.35 -5.80
C ALA A 388 9.26 12.82 -4.36
N TRP A 389 9.44 11.52 -4.20
CA TRP A 389 9.48 10.86 -2.90
C TRP A 389 10.64 11.33 -2.02
N SER A 390 11.85 11.47 -2.59
CA SER A 390 13.03 11.96 -1.89
C SER A 390 12.81 13.37 -1.35
N LYS A 391 12.16 14.24 -2.13
CA LYS A 391 11.80 15.61 -1.72
C LYS A 391 10.84 15.59 -0.55
N THR A 392 9.71 14.90 -0.68
CA THR A 392 8.69 14.80 0.37
C THR A 392 9.29 14.28 1.68
N ARG A 393 10.07 13.19 1.60
CA ARG A 393 10.71 12.58 2.78
C ARG A 393 11.72 13.50 3.44
N LEU A 394 12.55 14.21 2.66
CA LEU A 394 13.57 15.10 3.21
C LEU A 394 13.01 16.43 3.71
N ASP A 395 12.01 17.01 3.05
CA ASP A 395 11.34 18.23 3.52
C ASP A 395 10.61 17.97 4.85
N CYS A 396 10.05 16.78 5.04
CA CYS A 396 9.46 16.42 6.32
C CYS A 396 10.50 16.05 7.38
N LEU A 397 11.69 15.54 7.02
CA LEU A 397 12.78 15.31 7.97
C LEU A 397 13.34 16.63 8.53
N LYS A 398 13.31 17.74 7.77
CA LYS A 398 13.69 19.07 8.26
C LYS A 398 12.83 19.52 9.45
N ILE A 399 11.53 19.17 9.46
CA ILE A 399 10.62 19.46 10.59
C ILE A 399 11.15 18.84 11.89
N ASN A 400 11.75 17.65 11.83
CA ASN A 400 12.29 16.96 13.00
C ASN A 400 13.69 17.47 13.42
N ASP A 401 14.53 17.89 12.47
CA ASP A 401 15.83 18.51 12.79
C ASP A 401 15.62 19.90 13.44
N ASP A 402 14.66 20.70 12.94
CA ASP A 402 14.33 22.02 13.49
C ASP A 402 13.65 21.92 14.88
N GLU A 403 12.81 20.91 15.14
CA GLU A 403 12.26 20.65 16.48
C GLU A 403 13.32 20.16 17.50
N GLN A 404 14.35 19.44 17.03
CA GLN A 404 15.49 19.07 17.87
C GLN A 404 16.40 20.27 18.17
N ASP A 405 16.57 21.19 17.22
CA ASP A 405 17.30 22.44 17.46
C ASP A 405 16.51 23.40 18.35
N ASP A 406 15.18 23.51 18.22
CA ASP A 406 14.33 24.27 19.14
C ASP A 406 14.37 23.70 20.57
N ASN A 407 14.40 22.38 20.71
CA ASN A 407 14.56 21.74 22.02
C ASN A 407 15.99 21.88 22.58
N LYS A 408 17.03 21.91 21.73
CA LYS A 408 18.40 22.25 22.15
C LYS A 408 18.51 23.72 22.58
N ILE A 409 17.91 24.65 21.84
CA ILE A 409 17.90 26.08 22.15
C ILE A 409 17.13 26.34 23.46
N LYS A 410 15.98 25.68 23.67
CA LYS A 410 15.24 25.74 24.95
C LYS A 410 15.99 25.11 26.12
N LYS A 411 16.84 24.10 25.88
CA LYS A 411 17.69 23.48 26.90
C LYS A 411 18.90 24.35 27.23
N PHE A 412 19.56 24.94 26.23
CA PHE A 412 20.63 25.93 26.39
C PHE A 412 20.17 27.16 27.18
N ASN A 413 19.00 27.73 26.86
CA ASN A 413 18.46 28.89 27.57
C ASN A 413 18.04 28.57 29.03
N LYS A 414 17.76 27.30 29.36
CA LYS A 414 17.46 26.86 30.73
C LYS A 414 18.71 26.65 31.58
N ASP A 415 19.82 26.28 30.96
CA ASP A 415 21.09 26.07 31.63
C ASP A 415 21.81 27.41 31.89
N GLU A 416 21.70 28.40 30.98
CA GLU A 416 22.19 29.78 31.24
C GLU A 416 21.43 30.49 32.37
N GLN A 417 20.12 30.23 32.54
CA GLN A 417 19.35 30.80 33.65
C GLN A 417 19.68 30.17 35.02
N LYS A 418 20.40 29.04 35.06
CA LYS A 418 20.85 28.42 36.31
C LYS A 418 22.26 28.84 36.73
N GLU A 419 23.09 29.36 35.82
CA GLU A 419 24.43 29.85 36.15
C GLU A 419 24.49 31.35 36.51
N GLY A 420 23.44 32.13 36.21
CA GLY A 420 23.35 33.55 36.57
C GLY A 420 22.91 33.86 38.01
N GLY A 421 22.71 32.85 38.86
CA GLY A 421 22.13 32.96 40.20
C GLY A 421 23.09 32.68 41.34
N ILE A 422 24.33 33.17 41.29
CA ILE A 422 25.21 33.23 42.48
C ILE A 422 25.91 34.60 42.53
N LYS A 423 25.29 35.54 43.23
CA LYS A 423 25.93 36.43 44.21
C LYS A 423 24.90 37.18 45.04
#